data_AF-A0A3P6SZK8-F1
#
_entry.id   AF-A0A3P6SZK8-F1
#
_cell.length_a   1.000
_cell.length_b   1.000
_cell.length_c   1.000
_cell.angle_alpha   90.00
_cell.angle_beta   90.00
_cell.angle_gamma   90.00
#
_symmetry.space_group_name_H-M   'P 1'
#
loop_
_entity.id
_entity.type
_entity.pdbx_description
1 polymer ?
#
loop_
_entity_poly.entity_id
_entity_poly.type
_entity_poly.pdbx_seq_one_letter_code
_entity_poly.pdbx_strand_id
1 'polypeptide(L)'
;MWNEGVHNLMLDTRDRFSSSHSARIERFIAKHFYNLVTPGTEFVARKHMKPFVQTSLQYKVSSRQLQEVTEDQMNLLQFTKATKNFIHSHTLFTSRFAELSQDGTTITFDGFMRFLELMQRDDMISNRARVVDFLKRFLNIDEYLNETLPEEPSLSVMEFCDFLFSRENSIWDSMNEKVIHDMTRPLSHYWIASSHNTYLTGDQLRSESSLDSYAQALLLGCRCIE
;
A
#
# COMPACT_ATOMS: atom_id res chain seq x y z
N MET A 1 27.31 8.41 6.77
CA MET A 1 26.13 9.29 6.94
C MET A 1 25.13 9.13 5.78
N TRP A 2 25.45 9.49 4.53
CA TRP A 2 24.48 9.33 3.41
C TRP A 2 24.12 7.88 3.09
N ASN A 3 25.10 6.98 3.01
CA ASN A 3 24.83 5.56 2.72
C ASN A 3 23.88 4.95 3.76
N GLU A 4 24.20 5.10 5.04
CA GLU A 4 23.39 4.63 6.16
C GLU A 4 22.02 5.32 6.24
N GLY A 5 21.96 6.64 6.02
CA GLY A 5 20.71 7.40 6.00
C GLY A 5 19.77 6.97 4.87
N VAL A 6 20.30 6.80 3.65
CA VAL A 6 19.51 6.32 2.50
C VAL A 6 19.08 4.87 2.70
N HIS A 7 19.95 4.03 3.26
CA HIS A 7 19.61 2.64 3.59
C HIS A 7 18.45 2.59 4.59
N ASN A 8 18.51 3.38 5.68
CA ASN A 8 17.45 3.46 6.67
C ASN A 8 16.14 4.01 6.08
N LEU A 9 16.21 5.02 5.21
CA LEU A 9 15.03 5.51 4.49
C LEU A 9 14.46 4.45 3.53
N MET A 10 15.32 3.66 2.87
CA MET A 10 14.87 2.57 2.01
C MET A 10 14.18 1.47 2.81
N LEU A 11 14.73 1.10 3.97
CA LEU A 11 14.07 0.18 4.88
C LEU A 11 12.75 0.79 5.33
N ASP A 12 12.73 2.01 5.89
CA ASP A 12 11.51 2.65 6.37
C ASP A 12 10.41 2.76 5.31
N THR A 13 10.77 3.03 4.06
CA THR A 13 9.82 3.28 2.97
C THR A 13 9.39 2.03 2.20
N ARG A 14 10.18 0.95 2.24
CA ARG A 14 9.88 -0.29 1.50
C ARG A 14 9.47 -1.44 2.41
N ASP A 15 9.95 -1.43 3.66
CA ASP A 15 9.68 -2.47 4.64
C ASP A 15 8.19 -2.51 4.98
N ARG A 16 7.71 -3.75 5.10
CA ARG A 16 6.31 -4.07 5.28
C ARG A 16 5.79 -3.67 6.65
N PHE A 17 6.68 -3.60 7.65
CA PHE A 17 6.34 -3.37 9.05
C PHE A 17 6.50 -1.91 9.46
N SER A 18 7.37 -1.14 8.79
CA SER A 18 7.59 0.28 9.11
C SER A 18 6.67 1.25 8.34
N SER A 19 6.36 0.97 7.06
CA SER A 19 5.54 1.89 6.25
C SER A 19 4.07 1.45 6.19
N SER A 20 3.24 1.99 7.08
CA SER A 20 1.79 1.72 7.04
C SER A 20 1.15 2.11 5.71
N HIS A 21 0.05 1.45 5.35
CA HIS A 21 -0.65 1.69 4.09
C HIS A 21 -1.05 3.16 3.93
N SER A 22 -1.60 3.76 4.99
CA SER A 22 -1.97 5.19 5.01
C SER A 22 -0.77 6.08 4.68
N ALA A 23 0.39 5.87 5.34
CA ALA A 23 1.59 6.65 5.07
C ALA A 23 2.07 6.52 3.60
N ARG A 24 1.87 5.37 2.96
CA ARG A 24 2.21 5.17 1.54
C ARG A 24 1.28 5.95 0.62
N ILE A 25 -0.02 5.95 0.89
CA ILE A 25 -0.99 6.78 0.16
C ILE A 25 -0.64 8.26 0.35
N GLU A 26 -0.37 8.70 1.56
CA GLU A 26 0.00 10.07 1.86
C GLU A 26 1.28 10.51 1.12
N ARG A 27 2.34 9.69 1.14
CA ARG A 27 3.57 9.94 0.38
C ARG A 27 3.31 10.01 -1.13
N PHE A 28 2.45 9.13 -1.66
CA PHE A 28 2.05 9.16 -3.07
C PHE A 28 1.33 10.47 -3.43
N ILE A 29 0.33 10.86 -2.62
CA ILE A 29 -0.44 12.10 -2.81
C ILE A 29 0.48 13.32 -2.71
N ALA A 30 1.29 13.40 -1.65
CA ALA A 30 2.21 14.52 -1.43
C ALA A 30 3.21 14.66 -2.57
N LYS A 31 3.80 13.56 -3.05
CA LYS A 31 4.69 13.58 -4.22
C LYS A 31 4.01 14.18 -5.44
N HIS A 32 2.76 13.79 -5.71
CA HIS A 32 2.01 14.34 -6.84
C HIS A 32 1.59 15.80 -6.63
N PHE A 33 1.20 16.17 -5.41
CA PHE A 33 0.91 17.55 -5.05
C PHE A 33 2.10 18.45 -5.38
N TYR A 34 3.28 18.18 -4.82
CA TYR A 34 4.47 19.03 -5.01
C TYR A 34 4.94 19.10 -6.47
N ASN A 35 4.70 18.07 -7.28
CA ASN A 35 4.99 18.10 -8.72
C ASN A 35 3.99 18.95 -9.53
N LEU A 36 2.81 19.23 -8.98
CA LEU A 36 1.72 19.96 -9.64
C LEU A 36 1.48 21.36 -9.07
N VAL A 37 2.16 21.73 -7.98
CA VAL A 37 2.07 23.06 -7.38
C VAL A 37 2.47 24.11 -8.41
N THR A 38 1.65 25.17 -8.52
CA THR A 38 1.94 26.25 -9.46
C THR A 38 3.17 27.04 -8.96
N PRO A 39 4.18 27.28 -9.81
CA PRO A 39 5.39 28.01 -9.40
C PRO A 39 5.05 29.36 -8.76
N GLY A 40 5.65 29.64 -7.60
CA GLY A 40 5.40 30.87 -6.85
C GLY A 40 4.12 30.87 -6.01
N THR A 41 3.43 29.73 -5.90
CA THR A 41 2.23 29.55 -5.06
C THR A 41 2.36 28.31 -4.18
N GLU A 42 1.40 28.09 -3.29
CA GLU A 42 1.25 26.86 -2.48
C GLU A 42 0.06 26.00 -2.94
N PHE A 43 -0.44 26.23 -4.16
CA PHE A 43 -1.69 25.65 -4.64
C PHE A 43 -1.54 24.89 -5.96
N VAL A 44 -2.32 23.82 -6.09
CA VAL A 44 -2.55 23.11 -7.35
C VAL A 44 -3.81 23.67 -8.00
N ALA A 45 -3.69 24.19 -9.22
CA ALA A 45 -4.83 24.67 -9.99
C ALA A 45 -5.64 23.51 -10.59
N ARG A 46 -6.99 23.62 -10.62
CA ARG A 46 -7.91 22.58 -11.14
C ARG A 46 -7.52 22.02 -12.51
N LYS A 47 -6.97 22.86 -13.40
CA LYS A 47 -6.54 22.45 -14.76
C LYS A 47 -5.57 21.26 -14.76
N HIS A 48 -4.83 21.05 -13.67
CA HIS A 48 -3.89 19.94 -13.51
C HIS A 48 -4.54 18.64 -13.04
N MET A 49 -5.76 18.68 -12.50
CA MET A 49 -6.42 17.49 -11.93
C MET A 49 -6.83 16.48 -12.99
N LYS A 50 -7.37 16.92 -14.13
CA LYS A 50 -7.82 15.97 -15.15
C LYS A 50 -6.66 15.13 -15.73
N PRO A 51 -5.52 15.72 -16.13
CA PRO A 51 -4.34 14.93 -16.50
C PRO A 51 -3.89 14.00 -15.38
N PHE A 52 -3.74 14.52 -14.15
CA PHE A 52 -3.30 13.73 -12.99
C PHE A 52 -4.19 12.49 -12.75
N VAL A 53 -5.51 12.67 -12.71
CA VAL A 53 -6.46 11.58 -12.48
C VAL A 53 -6.42 10.56 -13.62
N GLN A 54 -6.29 11.01 -14.87
CA GLN A 54 -6.28 10.10 -16.02
C GLN A 54 -4.95 9.36 -16.21
N THR A 55 -3.81 9.96 -15.87
CA THR A 55 -2.50 9.35 -16.10
C THR A 55 -1.96 8.64 -14.86
N SER A 56 -2.02 9.30 -13.70
CA SER A 56 -1.42 8.81 -12.46
C SER A 56 -2.35 7.87 -11.71
N LEU A 57 -3.65 8.17 -11.68
CA LEU A 57 -4.67 7.29 -11.09
C LEU A 57 -5.29 6.33 -12.10
N GLN A 58 -4.98 6.48 -13.39
CA GLN A 58 -5.54 5.68 -14.49
C GLN A 58 -7.08 5.64 -14.49
N TYR A 59 -7.72 6.73 -14.05
CA TYR A 59 -9.16 6.82 -13.90
C TYR A 59 -9.79 7.79 -14.90
N LYS A 60 -10.79 7.31 -15.66
CA LYS A 60 -11.50 8.14 -16.63
C LYS A 60 -12.57 8.97 -15.94
N VAL A 61 -12.33 10.28 -15.83
CA VAL A 61 -13.24 11.22 -15.18
C VAL A 61 -13.89 12.19 -16.19
N SER A 62 -15.18 12.45 -15.99
CA SER A 62 -15.90 13.49 -16.75
C SER A 62 -15.60 14.89 -16.20
N SER A 63 -15.77 15.94 -17.01
CA SER A 63 -15.55 17.32 -16.54
C SER A 63 -16.48 17.71 -15.38
N ARG A 64 -17.71 17.17 -15.37
CA ARG A 64 -18.68 17.41 -14.29
C ARG A 64 -18.23 16.80 -12.97
N GLN A 65 -17.89 15.51 -12.97
CA GLN A 65 -17.37 14.84 -11.76
C GLN A 65 -16.09 15.50 -11.25
N LEU A 66 -15.22 15.96 -12.16
CA LEU A 66 -14.02 16.69 -11.76
C LEU A 66 -14.38 17.98 -11.00
N GLN A 67 -15.35 18.76 -11.49
CA GLN A 67 -15.79 20.00 -10.83
C GLN A 67 -16.47 19.76 -9.48
N GLU A 68 -17.21 18.66 -9.33
CA GLU A 68 -17.89 18.29 -8.08
C GLU A 68 -16.89 17.92 -6.96
N VAL A 69 -15.71 17.39 -7.33
CA VAL A 69 -14.73 16.86 -6.37
C VAL A 69 -13.54 17.81 -6.13
N THR A 70 -13.30 18.77 -7.02
CA THR A 70 -12.10 19.63 -6.98
C THR A 70 -12.45 21.10 -6.86
N GLU A 71 -11.56 21.87 -6.23
CA GLU A 71 -11.65 23.33 -6.14
C GLU A 71 -10.75 24.00 -7.20
N ASP A 72 -10.93 25.31 -7.44
CA ASP A 72 -10.13 26.04 -8.44
C ASP A 72 -8.64 26.11 -8.08
N GLN A 73 -8.36 26.28 -6.79
CA GLN A 73 -7.02 26.23 -6.18
C GLN A 73 -7.09 25.32 -4.96
N MET A 74 -6.22 24.31 -4.89
CA MET A 74 -6.20 23.35 -3.80
C MET A 74 -4.85 23.37 -3.10
N ASN A 75 -4.87 23.59 -1.79
CA ASN A 75 -3.72 23.30 -0.93
C ASN A 75 -3.58 21.77 -0.72
N LEU A 76 -2.56 21.35 0.02
CA LEU A 76 -2.29 19.92 0.22
C LEU A 76 -3.50 19.17 0.81
N LEU A 77 -4.21 19.77 1.76
CA LEU A 77 -5.37 19.16 2.40
C LEU A 77 -6.53 18.95 1.42
N GLN A 78 -6.87 19.99 0.65
CA GLN A 78 -7.93 19.94 -0.36
C GLN A 78 -7.58 18.98 -1.50
N PHE A 79 -6.33 19.00 -1.97
CA PHE A 79 -5.85 18.07 -2.99
C PHE A 79 -5.88 16.62 -2.50
N THR A 80 -5.52 16.37 -1.23
CA THR A 80 -5.60 15.04 -0.60
C THR A 80 -7.04 14.55 -0.56
N LYS A 81 -7.97 15.39 -0.09
CA LYS A 81 -9.40 15.06 -0.04
C LYS A 81 -9.95 14.74 -1.44
N ALA A 82 -9.65 15.58 -2.42
CA ALA A 82 -10.08 15.38 -3.81
C ALA A 82 -9.50 14.07 -4.39
N THR A 83 -8.22 13.78 -4.13
CA THR A 83 -7.55 12.57 -4.59
C THR A 83 -8.14 11.31 -3.97
N LYS A 84 -8.39 11.31 -2.64
CA LYS A 84 -9.06 10.21 -1.95
C LYS A 84 -10.46 9.95 -2.51
N ASN A 85 -11.22 11.00 -2.84
CA ASN A 85 -12.54 10.85 -3.48
C ASN A 85 -12.49 10.20 -4.88
N PHE A 86 -11.36 10.27 -5.59
CA PHE A 86 -11.17 9.54 -6.85
C PHE A 86 -10.68 8.11 -6.66
N ILE A 87 -9.91 7.85 -5.60
CA ILE A 87 -9.40 6.51 -5.26
C ILE A 87 -10.53 5.64 -4.70
N HIS A 88 -11.35 6.19 -3.80
CA HIS A 88 -12.41 5.44 -3.14
C HIS A 88 -13.67 5.38 -4.00
N SER A 89 -14.10 4.15 -4.28
CA SER A 89 -15.38 3.89 -4.95
C SER A 89 -16.42 3.52 -3.90
N HIS A 90 -17.33 4.46 -3.60
CA HIS A 90 -18.44 4.19 -2.66
C HIS A 90 -19.29 2.99 -3.11
N THR A 91 -19.42 2.78 -4.42
CA THR A 91 -20.19 1.67 -4.98
C THR A 91 -19.59 0.30 -4.65
N LEU A 92 -18.26 0.19 -4.50
CA LEU A 92 -17.61 -1.04 -4.05
C LEU A 92 -18.13 -1.44 -2.68
N PHE A 93 -18.12 -0.52 -1.72
CA PHE A 93 -18.60 -0.77 -0.36
C PHE A 93 -20.09 -1.13 -0.36
N THR A 94 -20.94 -0.31 -0.97
CA THR A 94 -22.40 -0.53 -0.94
C THR A 94 -22.82 -1.80 -1.66
N SER A 95 -22.08 -2.26 -2.66
CA SER A 95 -22.46 -3.45 -3.44
C SER A 95 -21.97 -4.78 -2.87
N ARG A 96 -20.99 -4.77 -1.96
CA ARG A 96 -20.33 -5.98 -1.44
C ARG A 96 -20.28 -6.06 0.08
N PHE A 97 -20.34 -4.93 0.77
CA PHE A 97 -19.99 -4.81 2.18
C PHE A 97 -21.01 -3.99 2.99
N ALA A 98 -22.14 -3.61 2.40
CA ALA A 98 -23.17 -2.80 3.07
C ALA A 98 -23.64 -3.41 4.41
N GLU A 99 -23.71 -4.74 4.51
CA GLU A 99 -24.15 -5.45 5.73
C GLU A 99 -23.17 -5.33 6.92
N LEU A 100 -21.96 -4.81 6.68
CA LEU A 100 -20.95 -4.57 7.72
C LEU A 100 -21.13 -3.21 8.40
N SER A 101 -21.96 -2.32 7.85
CA SER A 101 -22.19 -0.96 8.35
C SER A 101 -23.68 -0.68 8.47
N GLN A 102 -24.13 -0.30 9.67
CA GLN A 102 -25.56 0.00 9.90
C GLN A 102 -25.95 1.39 9.38
N ASP A 103 -25.04 2.36 9.47
CA ASP A 103 -25.22 3.74 9.04
C ASP A 103 -24.77 3.99 7.58
N GLY A 104 -24.09 3.02 6.97
CA GLY A 104 -23.49 3.12 5.64
C GLY A 104 -22.21 3.95 5.59
N THR A 105 -21.71 4.42 6.74
CA THR A 105 -20.54 5.32 6.84
C THR A 105 -19.43 4.76 7.73
N THR A 106 -19.78 3.93 8.70
CA THR A 106 -18.87 3.41 9.72
C THR A 106 -19.04 1.90 9.87
N ILE A 107 -17.92 1.19 9.98
CA ILE A 107 -17.84 -0.22 10.33
C ILE A 107 -17.34 -0.29 11.77
N THR A 108 -18.21 -0.77 12.66
CA THR A 108 -17.84 -0.97 14.07
C THR A 108 -16.84 -2.12 14.21
N PHE A 109 -16.21 -2.23 15.38
CA PHE A 109 -15.32 -3.35 15.68
C PHE A 109 -16.00 -4.71 15.44
N ASP A 110 -17.22 -4.90 15.91
CA ASP A 110 -17.98 -6.13 15.65
C ASP A 110 -18.32 -6.32 14.16
N GLY A 111 -18.52 -5.24 13.41
CA GLY A 111 -18.65 -5.30 11.96
C GLY A 111 -17.37 -5.82 11.29
N PHE A 112 -16.20 -5.38 11.75
CA PHE A 112 -14.92 -5.87 11.27
C PHE A 112 -14.65 -7.33 11.71
N MET A 113 -15.03 -7.71 12.93
CA MET A 113 -14.95 -9.09 13.40
C MET A 113 -15.80 -10.04 12.54
N ARG A 114 -17.03 -9.65 12.20
CA ARG A 114 -17.89 -10.40 11.25
C ARG A 114 -17.25 -10.53 9.87
N PHE A 115 -16.58 -9.48 9.39
CA PHE A 115 -15.85 -9.54 8.14
C PHE A 115 -14.70 -10.56 8.18
N LEU A 116 -13.91 -10.56 9.26
CA LEU A 116 -12.84 -11.55 9.44
C LEU A 116 -13.38 -12.97 9.52
N GLU A 117 -14.50 -13.19 10.23
CA GLU A 117 -15.12 -14.50 10.40
C GLU A 117 -15.71 -15.04 9.10
N LEU A 118 -16.61 -14.27 8.49
CA LEU A 118 -17.51 -14.76 7.45
C LEU A 118 -16.91 -14.61 6.06
N MET A 119 -16.05 -13.61 5.85
CA MET A 119 -15.52 -13.28 4.52
C MET A 119 -14.05 -13.66 4.37
N GLN A 120 -13.19 -13.35 5.35
CA GLN A 120 -11.76 -13.69 5.29
C GLN A 120 -11.43 -15.08 5.82
N ARG A 121 -12.23 -15.58 6.78
CA ARG A 121 -11.93 -16.79 7.56
C ARG A 121 -10.55 -16.71 8.23
N ASP A 122 -10.26 -15.56 8.82
CA ASP A 122 -8.96 -15.26 9.42
C ASP A 122 -8.92 -15.73 10.90
N ASP A 123 -7.92 -16.53 11.25
CA ASP A 123 -7.72 -17.08 12.59
C ASP A 123 -7.45 -16.00 13.67
N MET A 124 -7.11 -14.76 13.26
CA MET A 124 -6.94 -13.63 14.18
C MET A 124 -8.18 -13.38 15.04
N ILE A 125 -9.36 -13.79 14.57
CA ILE A 125 -10.63 -13.68 15.32
C ILE A 125 -10.62 -14.36 16.69
N SER A 126 -9.78 -15.38 16.87
CA SER A 126 -9.64 -16.11 18.14
C SER A 126 -9.14 -15.25 19.30
N ASN A 127 -8.54 -14.08 19.01
CA ASN A 127 -8.00 -13.17 20.00
C ASN A 127 -8.43 -11.72 19.71
N ARG A 128 -9.51 -11.27 20.37
CA ARG A 128 -10.03 -9.89 20.23
C ARG A 128 -8.97 -8.83 20.49
N ALA A 129 -8.12 -9.00 21.52
CA ALA A 129 -7.06 -8.04 21.83
C ALA A 129 -6.04 -7.90 20.68
N ARG A 130 -5.75 -8.99 19.97
CA ARG A 130 -4.90 -8.97 18.76
C ARG A 130 -5.55 -8.20 17.62
N VAL A 131 -6.86 -8.30 17.44
CA VAL A 131 -7.61 -7.53 16.42
C VAL A 131 -7.63 -6.03 16.77
N VAL A 132 -7.81 -5.69 18.06
CA VAL A 132 -7.74 -4.30 18.54
C VAL A 132 -6.36 -3.69 18.28
N ASP A 133 -5.29 -4.38 18.70
CA ASP A 133 -3.91 -3.94 18.46
C ASP A 133 -3.63 -3.78 16.96
N PHE A 134 -4.08 -4.73 16.14
CA PHE A 134 -3.95 -4.66 14.69
C PHE A 134 -4.61 -3.40 14.13
N LEU A 135 -5.88 -3.12 14.48
CA LEU A 135 -6.60 -1.96 13.96
C LEU A 135 -6.00 -0.64 14.44
N LYS A 136 -5.57 -0.56 15.70
CA LYS A 136 -4.87 0.62 16.24
C LYS A 136 -3.59 0.92 15.46
N ARG A 137 -2.78 -0.10 15.19
CA ARG A 137 -1.57 0.03 14.36
C ARG A 137 -1.90 0.41 12.92
N PHE A 138 -2.91 -0.22 12.31
CA PHE A 138 -3.31 0.08 10.93
C PHE A 138 -3.76 1.54 10.77
N LEU A 139 -4.51 2.07 11.74
CA LEU A 139 -5.03 3.43 11.75
C LEU A 139 -4.02 4.47 12.25
N ASN A 140 -2.79 4.06 12.60
CA ASN A 140 -1.77 4.90 13.24
C ASN A 140 -2.34 5.67 14.46
N ILE A 141 -3.18 5.01 15.26
CA ILE A 141 -3.75 5.61 16.46
C ILE A 141 -2.64 5.71 17.51
N ASP A 142 -2.15 6.92 17.76
CA ASP A 142 -1.17 7.18 18.82
C ASP A 142 -1.86 7.19 20.19
N GLU A 143 -1.59 6.17 21.00
CA GLU A 143 -2.11 6.04 22.35
C GLU A 143 -1.60 7.13 23.30
N TYR A 144 -0.44 7.75 23.01
CA TYR A 144 0.15 8.78 23.85
C TYR A 144 -0.46 10.16 23.62
N LEU A 145 -1.12 10.39 22.48
CA LEU A 145 -1.71 11.68 22.13
C LEU A 145 -3.22 11.77 22.41
N ASN A 146 -3.88 10.63 22.66
CA ASN A 146 -5.33 10.56 22.77
C ASN A 146 -5.76 9.89 24.09
N GLU A 147 -5.96 10.69 25.14
CA GLU A 147 -6.41 10.22 26.47
C GLU A 147 -7.84 9.62 26.47
N THR A 148 -8.58 9.74 25.36
CA THR A 148 -9.97 9.29 25.19
C THR A 148 -10.13 8.27 24.05
N LEU A 149 -9.15 7.38 23.87
CA LEU A 149 -9.29 6.33 22.86
C LEU A 149 -10.39 5.33 23.22
N PRO A 150 -11.27 4.99 22.27
CA PRO A 150 -12.20 3.91 22.46
C PRO A 150 -11.43 2.59 22.65
N GLU A 151 -11.91 1.75 23.56
CA GLU A 151 -11.35 0.42 23.83
C GLU A 151 -11.36 -0.45 22.57
N GLU A 152 -12.41 -0.31 21.76
CA GLU A 152 -12.57 -0.97 20.46
C GLU A 152 -12.63 0.05 19.31
N PRO A 153 -11.68 0.00 18.34
CA PRO A 153 -11.65 0.94 17.24
C PRO A 153 -12.75 0.64 16.20
N SER A 154 -13.14 1.67 15.45
CA SER A 154 -14.03 1.56 14.30
C SER A 154 -13.33 2.09 13.05
N LEU A 155 -13.81 1.68 11.88
CA LEU A 155 -13.30 2.10 10.59
C LEU A 155 -14.38 2.90 9.87
N SER A 156 -14.04 4.07 9.32
CA SER A 156 -14.88 4.64 8.26
C SER A 156 -14.91 3.71 7.05
N VAL A 157 -15.93 3.83 6.21
CA VAL A 157 -16.01 3.08 4.95
C VAL A 157 -14.78 3.28 4.07
N MET A 158 -14.19 4.49 4.09
CA MET A 158 -12.96 4.78 3.35
C MET A 158 -11.76 4.01 3.91
N GLU A 159 -11.57 4.00 5.22
CA GLU A 159 -10.47 3.26 5.88
C GLU A 159 -10.63 1.75 5.72
N PHE A 160 -11.85 1.23 5.71
CA PHE A 160 -12.09 -0.18 5.40
C PHE A 160 -11.75 -0.49 3.94
N CYS A 161 -12.12 0.38 3.00
CA CYS A 161 -11.71 0.21 1.60
C CYS A 161 -10.19 0.26 1.46
N ASP A 162 -9.51 1.17 2.17
CA ASP A 162 -8.03 1.19 2.23
C ASP A 162 -7.50 -0.15 2.74
N PHE A 163 -8.05 -0.68 3.85
CA PHE A 163 -7.68 -1.99 4.38
C PHE A 163 -7.85 -3.11 3.34
N LEU A 164 -8.95 -3.14 2.57
CA LEU A 164 -9.16 -4.18 1.56
C LEU A 164 -8.05 -4.25 0.51
N PHE A 165 -7.48 -3.10 0.14
CA PHE A 165 -6.39 -2.99 -0.84
C PHE A 165 -5.01 -2.86 -0.17
N SER A 166 -4.95 -2.95 1.15
CA SER A 166 -3.71 -2.83 1.89
C SER A 166 -2.92 -4.13 1.86
N ARG A 167 -1.65 -4.07 2.29
CA ARG A 167 -0.80 -5.27 2.32
C ARG A 167 -1.16 -6.21 3.48
N GLU A 168 -1.84 -5.65 4.47
CA GLU A 168 -2.35 -6.33 5.65
C GLU A 168 -3.52 -7.27 5.29
N ASN A 169 -4.26 -6.97 4.21
CA ASN A 169 -5.27 -7.86 3.63
C ASN A 169 -4.75 -8.59 2.37
N SER A 170 -3.45 -8.91 2.32
CA SER A 170 -2.85 -9.57 1.15
C SER A 170 -3.27 -11.03 1.07
N ILE A 171 -3.55 -11.50 -0.15
CA ILE A 171 -3.73 -12.93 -0.44
C ILE A 171 -2.46 -13.77 -0.16
N TRP A 172 -1.30 -13.13 -0.04
CA TRP A 172 -0.03 -13.80 0.22
C TRP A 172 0.15 -14.03 1.72
N ASP A 173 0.25 -15.30 2.11
CA ASP A 173 0.58 -15.69 3.47
C ASP A 173 2.03 -15.30 3.81
N SER A 174 2.15 -14.37 4.76
CA SER A 174 3.41 -13.85 5.27
C SER A 174 4.35 -14.91 5.86
N MET A 175 3.86 -16.10 6.25
CA MET A 175 4.73 -17.19 6.69
C MET A 175 5.71 -17.62 5.59
N ASN A 176 5.31 -17.50 4.32
CA ASN A 176 6.15 -17.81 3.16
C ASN A 176 7.22 -16.75 2.86
N GLU A 177 7.26 -15.64 3.60
CA GLU A 177 8.35 -14.66 3.51
C GLU A 177 9.61 -15.10 4.29
N LYS A 178 9.50 -16.19 5.06
CA LYS A 178 10.61 -16.81 5.79
C LYS A 178 10.97 -18.15 5.19
N VAL A 179 12.18 -18.63 5.49
CA VAL A 179 12.57 -20.00 5.15
C VAL A 179 11.80 -20.96 6.06
N ILE A 180 10.75 -21.57 5.52
CA ILE A 180 9.89 -22.55 6.21
C ILE A 180 10.20 -24.01 5.82
N HIS A 181 10.95 -24.20 4.74
CA HIS A 181 11.33 -25.52 4.25
C HIS A 181 12.47 -26.10 5.10
N ASP A 182 12.47 -27.42 5.27
CA ASP A 182 13.60 -28.14 5.86
C ASP A 182 14.81 -28.02 4.94
N MET A 183 15.83 -27.26 5.37
CA MET A 183 17.06 -27.01 4.62
C MET A 183 18.17 -28.04 4.85
N THR A 184 17.87 -29.17 5.50
CA THR A 184 18.85 -30.24 5.81
C THR A 184 18.86 -31.39 4.80
N ARG A 185 17.88 -31.43 3.89
CA ARG A 185 17.80 -32.45 2.83
C ARG A 185 18.92 -32.29 1.79
N PRO A 186 19.23 -33.35 1.01
CA PRO A 186 20.18 -33.26 -0.10
C PRO A 186 19.80 -32.18 -1.13
N LEU A 187 20.81 -31.59 -1.80
CA LEU A 187 20.62 -30.48 -2.74
C LEU A 187 19.67 -30.82 -3.91
N SER A 188 19.63 -32.08 -4.33
CA SER A 188 18.74 -32.59 -5.39
C SER A 188 17.25 -32.52 -5.05
N HIS A 189 16.88 -32.20 -3.80
CA HIS A 189 15.49 -32.11 -3.36
C HIS A 189 14.91 -30.70 -3.44
N TYR A 190 15.70 -29.70 -3.86
CA TYR A 190 15.25 -28.31 -3.94
C TYR A 190 15.28 -27.80 -5.38
N TRP A 191 14.33 -26.92 -5.68
CA TRP A 191 14.47 -26.04 -6.83
C TRP A 191 15.46 -24.92 -6.50
N ILE A 192 16.42 -24.70 -7.40
CA ILE A 192 17.48 -23.71 -7.23
C ILE A 192 17.28 -22.63 -8.28
N ALA A 193 17.07 -21.39 -7.83
CA ALA A 193 17.05 -20.22 -8.71
C ALA A 193 18.39 -20.13 -9.45
N SER A 194 18.35 -20.26 -10.77
CA SER A 194 19.51 -20.40 -11.64
C SER A 194 19.43 -19.43 -12.81
N SER A 195 20.55 -18.81 -13.16
CA SER A 195 20.68 -17.85 -14.26
C SER A 195 21.68 -18.38 -15.28
N HIS A 196 21.35 -18.21 -16.56
CA HIS A 196 22.16 -18.61 -17.71
C HIS A 196 22.68 -17.34 -18.41
N ASN A 197 23.95 -17.35 -18.83
CA ASN A 197 24.64 -16.16 -19.36
C ASN A 197 24.40 -14.90 -18.51
N THR A 198 24.67 -14.97 -17.21
CA THR A 198 24.30 -13.94 -16.22
C THR A 198 24.95 -12.59 -16.51
N TYR A 199 26.07 -12.57 -17.22
CA TYR A 199 26.75 -11.35 -17.64
C TYR A 199 25.92 -10.51 -18.64
N LEU A 200 25.05 -11.12 -19.45
CA LEU A 200 24.33 -10.41 -20.51
C LEU A 200 23.27 -9.48 -19.92
N THR A 201 23.22 -8.25 -20.44
CA THR A 201 22.23 -7.23 -20.06
C THR A 201 20.97 -7.24 -20.94
N GLY A 202 20.98 -8.00 -22.04
CA GLY A 202 19.89 -8.07 -22.99
C GLY A 202 19.96 -9.30 -23.90
N ASP A 203 19.90 -9.09 -25.22
CA ASP A 203 19.91 -10.18 -26.19
C ASP A 203 21.25 -10.91 -26.31
N GLN A 204 21.22 -12.14 -26.85
CA GLN A 204 22.37 -13.06 -26.92
C GLN A 204 23.47 -12.64 -27.92
N LEU A 205 23.21 -11.68 -28.82
CA LEU A 205 24.09 -11.38 -29.94
C LEU A 205 24.73 -10.00 -29.86
N ARG A 206 24.00 -9.01 -29.33
CA ARG A 206 24.36 -7.59 -29.42
C ARG A 206 24.37 -6.87 -28.08
N SER A 207 23.84 -7.47 -27.02
CA SER A 207 23.86 -6.82 -25.71
C SER A 207 25.25 -6.86 -25.08
N GLU A 208 25.46 -5.96 -24.15
CA GLU A 208 26.72 -5.83 -23.43
C GLU A 208 26.77 -6.80 -22.25
N SER A 209 28.00 -7.18 -21.90
CA SER A 209 28.31 -7.90 -20.67
C SER A 209 28.53 -6.93 -19.51
N SER A 210 27.93 -7.19 -18.35
CA SER A 210 28.08 -6.33 -17.16
C SER A 210 28.29 -7.13 -15.88
N LEU A 211 29.14 -6.59 -14.99
CA LEU A 211 29.29 -7.09 -13.62
C LEU A 211 28.05 -6.79 -12.76
N ASP A 212 27.32 -5.73 -13.08
CA ASP A 212 26.11 -5.36 -12.35
C ASP A 212 25.00 -6.41 -12.52
N SER A 213 24.96 -7.12 -13.66
CA SER A 213 24.03 -8.22 -13.91
C SER A 213 24.22 -9.37 -12.91
N TYR A 214 25.47 -9.69 -12.56
CA TYR A 214 25.77 -10.68 -11.52
C TYR A 214 25.32 -10.20 -10.14
N ALA A 215 25.62 -8.95 -9.78
CA ALA A 215 25.20 -8.37 -8.50
C ALA A 215 23.67 -8.39 -8.37
N GLN A 216 22.95 -8.01 -9.42
CA GLN A 216 21.50 -8.02 -9.46
C GLN A 216 20.92 -9.43 -9.35
N ALA A 217 21.47 -10.42 -10.08
CA ALA A 217 21.02 -11.81 -9.98
C ALA A 217 21.14 -12.34 -8.54
N LEU A 218 22.25 -12.06 -7.86
CA LEU A 218 22.47 -12.48 -6.47
C LEU A 218 21.51 -11.77 -5.49
N LEU A 219 21.26 -10.47 -5.68
CA LEU A 219 20.31 -9.67 -4.89
C LEU A 219 18.86 -10.13 -5.07
N LEU A 220 18.49 -10.60 -6.27
CA LEU A 220 17.18 -11.20 -6.55
C LEU A 220 17.03 -12.63 -6.01
N GLY A 221 18.08 -13.18 -5.39
CA GLY A 221 18.05 -14.49 -4.75
C GLY A 221 18.55 -15.64 -5.62
N CYS A 222 19.16 -15.38 -6.79
CA CYS A 222 19.76 -16.41 -7.63
C CYS A 222 20.93 -17.10 -6.91
N ARG A 223 21.06 -18.42 -7.05
CA ARG A 223 22.08 -19.24 -6.36
C ARG A 223 22.96 -20.06 -7.28
N CYS A 224 22.60 -20.16 -8.55
CA CYS A 224 23.46 -20.67 -9.61
C CYS A 224 23.58 -19.61 -10.71
N ILE A 225 24.81 -19.25 -11.07
CA ILE A 225 25.11 -18.21 -12.05
C ILE A 225 26.20 -18.71 -13.00
N GLU A 226 26.07 -18.33 -14.27
CA GLU A 226 27.06 -18.48 -15.34
C GLU A 226 27.66 -17.13 -15.72
#